data_AF-A0A0D0BTF9-F1
#
_entry.id   AF-A0A0D0BTF9-F1
#
_cell.length_a   1.000
_cell.length_b   1.000
_cell.length_c   1.000
_cell.angle_alpha   90.00
_cell.angle_beta   90.00
_cell.angle_gamma   90.00
#
_symmetry.space_group_name_H-M   'P 1'
#
loop_
_entity.id
_entity.type
_entity.pdbx_description
1 polymer ?
#
loop_
_entity_poly.entity_id
_entity_poly.type
_entity_poly.pdbx_seq_one_letter_code
_entity_poly.pdbx_strand_id
1 'polypeptide(L)'
;GHNKPAAALVVMLTRARPELTVTILTTGLMYSKFIHELQSKLTVGEFDALMTRVYVIDIAGSKFHPLAPLSAFKPAYTALYEGQSITCISSGKVFEFSSLPRVSLAIIDHFAGYAFDDIRSVSQKQVPIVAFLTSPAGGTIRHFGPKRFGGIAPAEMETEEGRQKAKAKLNEMMMTTHNSNEFEVLKIPGAPPMYTHETRPQAVS
;
A
#
# COMPACT_ATOMS: atom_id res chain seq x y z
N GLY A 1 -0.06 -9.87 5.90
CA GLY A 1 -1.39 -10.00 5.28
C GLY A 1 -1.56 -9.31 3.93
N HIS A 2 -0.65 -8.41 3.50
CA HIS A 2 -0.94 -7.48 2.39
C HIS A 2 -0.67 -8.03 0.98
N ASN A 3 0.35 -8.89 0.82
CA ASN A 3 0.73 -9.40 -0.50
C ASN A 3 -0.34 -10.29 -1.14
N LYS A 4 -1.05 -11.10 -0.34
CA LYS A 4 -2.10 -11.99 -0.85
C LYS A 4 -3.25 -11.22 -1.52
N PRO A 5 -3.92 -10.26 -0.85
CA PRO A 5 -4.97 -9.48 -1.49
C PRO A 5 -4.41 -8.57 -2.59
N ALA A 6 -3.16 -8.09 -2.51
CA ALA A 6 -2.53 -7.35 -3.61
C ALA A 6 -2.32 -8.24 -4.86
N ALA A 7 -1.83 -9.48 -4.69
CA ALA A 7 -1.67 -10.44 -5.78
C ALA A 7 -3.01 -10.79 -6.41
N ALA A 8 -4.03 -11.05 -5.58
CA ALA A 8 -5.40 -11.27 -6.06
C ALA A 8 -5.94 -10.07 -6.84
N LEU A 9 -5.75 -8.85 -6.34
CA LEU A 9 -6.17 -7.62 -7.03
C LEU A 9 -5.53 -7.50 -8.42
N VAL A 10 -4.22 -7.72 -8.51
CA VAL A 10 -3.48 -7.65 -9.78
C VAL A 10 -4.01 -8.67 -10.79
N VAL A 11 -4.24 -9.92 -10.34
CA VAL A 11 -4.84 -10.96 -11.18
C VAL A 11 -6.25 -10.57 -11.63
N MET A 12 -7.08 -10.02 -10.75
CA MET A 12 -8.43 -9.57 -11.09
C MET A 12 -8.43 -8.42 -12.10
N LEU A 13 -7.60 -7.40 -11.90
CA LEU A 13 -7.50 -6.24 -12.80
C LEU A 13 -7.07 -6.67 -14.20
N THR A 14 -6.02 -7.48 -14.29
CA THR A 14 -5.48 -7.95 -15.57
C THR A 14 -6.40 -8.94 -16.28
N ARG A 15 -7.17 -9.75 -15.56
CA ARG A 15 -8.23 -10.59 -16.17
C ARG A 15 -9.41 -9.75 -16.67
N ALA A 16 -9.84 -8.76 -15.90
CA ALA A 16 -10.96 -7.90 -16.28
C ALA A 16 -10.64 -6.98 -17.45
N ARG A 17 -9.38 -6.56 -17.59
CA ARG A 17 -8.92 -5.60 -18.60
C ARG A 17 -7.60 -6.09 -19.21
N PRO A 18 -7.66 -6.86 -20.31
CA PRO A 18 -6.50 -7.47 -20.96
C PRO A 18 -5.39 -6.47 -21.33
N GLU A 19 -5.76 -5.24 -21.65
CA GLU A 19 -4.90 -4.14 -22.07
C GLU A 19 -4.16 -3.45 -20.92
N LEU A 20 -4.47 -3.76 -19.65
CA LEU A 20 -3.80 -3.16 -18.51
C LEU A 20 -2.40 -3.76 -18.31
N THR A 21 -1.44 -2.85 -18.24
CA THR A 21 -0.10 -3.12 -17.69
C THR A 21 -0.05 -2.68 -16.24
N VAL A 22 0.51 -3.54 -15.38
CA VAL A 22 0.63 -3.27 -13.94
C VAL A 22 2.08 -3.33 -13.51
N THR A 23 2.58 -2.24 -12.92
CA THR A 23 3.90 -2.22 -12.28
C THR A 23 3.76 -2.18 -10.77
N ILE A 24 4.47 -3.06 -10.09
CA ILE A 24 4.47 -3.21 -8.64
C ILE A 24 5.88 -2.89 -8.14
N LEU A 25 6.04 -1.70 -7.57
CA LEU A 25 7.26 -1.34 -6.85
C LEU A 25 7.20 -1.93 -5.45
N THR A 26 8.21 -2.72 -5.07
CA THR A 26 8.22 -3.49 -3.83
C THR A 26 9.63 -3.59 -3.24
N THR A 27 9.76 -4.34 -2.15
CA THR A 27 11.04 -4.63 -1.48
C THR A 27 11.40 -6.10 -1.61
N GLY A 28 12.65 -6.49 -1.35
CA GLY A 28 13.11 -7.86 -1.61
C GLY A 28 12.37 -8.94 -0.81
N LEU A 29 12.02 -8.66 0.44
CA LEU A 29 11.21 -9.59 1.24
C LEU A 29 9.79 -9.74 0.69
N MET A 30 9.22 -8.66 0.14
CA MET A 30 7.88 -8.68 -0.42
C MET A 30 7.86 -9.26 -1.83
N TYR A 31 8.92 -9.04 -2.62
CA TYR A 31 9.11 -9.58 -3.97
C TYR A 31 8.98 -11.09 -4.00
N SER A 32 9.80 -11.80 -3.20
CA SER A 32 9.80 -13.27 -3.17
C SER A 32 8.44 -13.84 -2.75
N LYS A 33 7.83 -13.24 -1.72
CA LYS A 33 6.48 -13.62 -1.24
C LYS A 33 5.40 -13.37 -2.29
N PHE A 34 5.48 -12.27 -3.03
CA PHE A 34 4.50 -11.91 -4.05
C PHE A 34 4.59 -12.84 -5.26
N ILE A 35 5.80 -13.08 -5.77
CA ILE A 35 6.04 -14.03 -6.86
C ILE A 35 5.59 -15.44 -6.46
N HIS A 36 5.96 -15.89 -5.26
CA HIS A 36 5.54 -17.20 -4.76
C HIS A 36 4.01 -17.32 -4.65
N GLU A 37 3.32 -16.28 -4.15
CA GLU A 37 1.86 -16.30 -4.09
C GLU A 37 1.25 -16.47 -5.48
N LEU A 38 1.71 -15.72 -6.49
CA LEU A 38 1.24 -15.87 -7.87
C LEU A 38 1.50 -17.27 -8.42
N GLN A 39 2.73 -17.80 -8.28
CA GLN A 39 3.09 -19.13 -8.77
C GLN A 39 2.30 -20.25 -8.07
N SER A 40 1.98 -20.09 -6.79
CA SER A 40 1.24 -21.10 -6.03
C SER A 40 -0.25 -21.16 -6.37
N LYS A 41 -0.79 -20.13 -7.04
CA LYS A 41 -2.24 -19.97 -7.31
C LYS A 41 -2.59 -20.02 -8.79
N LEU A 42 -1.62 -19.83 -9.68
CA LEU A 42 -1.81 -19.84 -11.12
C LEU A 42 -1.17 -21.08 -11.72
N THR A 43 -1.74 -21.59 -12.81
CA THR A 43 -1.02 -22.54 -13.66
C THR A 43 0.21 -21.88 -14.28
N VAL A 44 1.18 -22.67 -14.74
CA VAL A 44 2.40 -22.15 -15.38
C VAL A 44 2.05 -21.24 -16.57
N GLY A 45 1.12 -21.66 -17.44
CA GLY A 45 0.69 -20.86 -18.58
C GLY A 45 -0.01 -19.56 -18.20
N GLU A 46 -0.83 -19.56 -17.14
CA GLU A 46 -1.45 -18.33 -16.64
C GLU A 46 -0.44 -17.37 -16.03
N PHE A 47 0.53 -17.90 -15.27
CA PHE A 47 1.60 -17.12 -14.68
C PHE A 47 2.45 -16.46 -15.78
N ASP A 48 2.90 -17.24 -16.77
CA ASP A 48 3.71 -16.72 -17.88
C ASP A 48 2.96 -15.65 -18.67
N ALA A 49 1.69 -15.88 -18.99
CA ALA A 49 0.83 -14.91 -19.67
C ALA A 49 0.63 -13.63 -18.83
N LEU A 50 0.45 -13.76 -17.50
CA LEU A 50 0.34 -12.62 -16.59
C LEU A 50 1.63 -11.79 -16.57
N MET A 51 2.79 -12.43 -16.50
CA MET A 51 4.10 -11.77 -16.38
C MET A 51 4.55 -11.05 -17.66
N THR A 52 3.83 -11.18 -18.78
CA THR A 52 4.04 -10.34 -19.97
C THR A 52 3.63 -8.88 -19.77
N ARG A 53 2.78 -8.62 -18.76
CA ARG A 53 2.14 -7.32 -18.51
C ARG A 53 2.13 -6.92 -17.03
N VAL A 54 2.60 -7.79 -16.15
CA VAL A 54 2.82 -7.51 -14.74
C VAL A 54 4.31 -7.44 -14.44
N TYR A 55 4.75 -6.28 -13.98
CA TYR A 55 6.14 -5.96 -13.70
C TYR A 55 6.31 -5.86 -12.18
N VAL A 56 6.87 -6.89 -11.54
CA VAL A 56 7.17 -6.86 -10.10
C VAL A 56 8.63 -6.50 -9.91
N ILE A 57 8.90 -5.36 -9.26
CA ILE A 57 10.22 -4.75 -9.20
C ILE A 57 10.59 -4.49 -7.75
N ASP A 58 11.60 -5.21 -7.27
CA ASP A 58 12.26 -4.90 -6.01
C ASP A 58 13.18 -3.68 -6.18
N ILE A 59 12.86 -2.59 -5.49
CA ILE A 59 13.58 -1.32 -5.54
C ILE A 59 14.40 -1.04 -4.28
N ALA A 60 14.31 -1.87 -3.23
CA ALA A 60 14.92 -1.59 -1.93
C ALA A 60 15.74 -2.75 -1.34
N GLY A 61 15.68 -3.94 -1.94
CA GLY A 61 16.35 -5.13 -1.41
C GLY A 61 15.75 -5.61 -0.10
N SER A 62 16.49 -6.45 0.63
CA SER A 62 16.03 -7.09 1.87
C SER A 62 16.21 -6.24 3.13
N LYS A 63 17.05 -5.20 3.08
CA LYS A 63 17.37 -4.33 4.23
C LYS A 63 16.56 -3.04 4.15
N PHE A 64 15.34 -3.06 4.67
CA PHE A 64 14.49 -1.88 4.81
C PHE A 64 13.72 -1.92 6.12
N HIS A 65 13.32 -0.74 6.60
CA HIS A 65 12.44 -0.64 7.77
C HIS A 65 10.98 -0.53 7.29
N PRO A 66 10.07 -1.47 7.64
CA PRO A 66 8.73 -1.52 7.07
C PRO A 66 7.86 -0.28 7.30
N LEU A 67 8.14 0.50 8.34
CA LEU A 67 7.42 1.73 8.66
C LEU A 67 8.19 3.00 8.27
N ALA A 68 9.39 2.88 7.72
CA ALA A 68 10.15 4.05 7.27
C ALA A 68 9.88 4.32 5.79
N PRO A 69 9.97 5.60 5.36
CA PRO A 69 9.97 5.94 3.95
C PRO A 69 11.06 5.19 3.17
N LEU A 70 10.71 4.71 1.97
CA LEU A 70 11.69 4.11 1.07
C LEU A 70 12.33 5.21 0.20
N SER A 71 13.60 5.54 0.47
CA SER A 71 14.34 6.54 -0.30
C SER A 71 14.45 6.18 -1.80
N ALA A 72 14.44 4.89 -2.14
CA ALA A 72 14.46 4.41 -3.51
C ALA A 72 13.13 4.56 -4.26
N PHE A 73 12.02 4.85 -3.56
CA PHE A 73 10.70 4.95 -4.19
C PHE A 73 10.63 6.10 -5.19
N LYS A 74 11.00 7.32 -4.78
CA LYS A 74 10.91 8.50 -5.65
C LYS A 74 11.72 8.32 -6.94
N PRO A 75 13.01 7.93 -6.90
CA PRO A 75 13.77 7.65 -8.12
C PRO A 75 13.12 6.59 -9.02
N ALA A 76 12.63 5.48 -8.44
CA ALA A 76 11.98 4.41 -9.20
C ALA A 76 10.66 4.88 -9.84
N TYR A 77 9.85 5.64 -9.11
CA TYR A 77 8.61 6.19 -9.64
C TYR A 77 8.86 7.25 -10.71
N THR A 78 9.87 8.11 -10.55
CA THR A 78 10.32 9.04 -11.60
C THR A 78 10.71 8.29 -12.86
N ALA A 79 11.56 7.27 -12.75
CA ALA A 79 11.98 6.46 -13.89
C ALA A 79 10.76 5.81 -14.58
N LEU A 80 9.84 5.23 -13.80
CA LEU A 80 8.60 4.65 -14.33
C LEU A 80 7.74 5.69 -15.06
N TYR A 81 7.58 6.89 -14.49
CA TYR A 81 6.73 7.95 -15.04
C TYR A 81 7.32 8.58 -16.31
N GLU A 82 8.65 8.64 -16.39
CA GLU A 82 9.41 9.17 -17.54
C GLU A 82 9.68 8.12 -18.62
N GLY A 83 9.26 6.86 -18.42
CA GLY A 83 9.49 5.77 -19.37
C GLY A 83 10.95 5.31 -19.43
N GLN A 84 11.71 5.51 -18.36
CA GLN A 84 13.09 5.06 -18.20
C GLN A 84 13.15 3.63 -17.67
N SER A 85 14.34 3.01 -17.74
CA SER A 85 14.52 1.66 -17.25
C SER A 85 14.63 1.57 -15.73
N ILE A 86 14.22 0.42 -15.17
CA ILE A 86 14.36 0.12 -13.75
C ILE A 86 14.93 -1.29 -13.59
N THR A 87 16.01 -1.42 -12.82
CA THR A 87 16.60 -2.71 -12.47
C THR A 87 15.98 -3.25 -11.20
N CYS A 88 15.42 -4.46 -11.27
CA CYS A 88 14.94 -5.16 -10.08
C CYS A 88 16.10 -5.76 -9.30
N ILE A 89 16.30 -5.31 -8.06
CA ILE A 89 17.42 -5.73 -7.19
C ILE A 89 17.38 -7.25 -6.96
N SER A 90 16.21 -7.82 -6.67
CA SER A 90 16.06 -9.24 -6.36
C SER A 90 16.31 -10.18 -7.54
N SER A 91 16.05 -9.75 -8.78
CA SER A 91 16.17 -10.61 -9.97
C SER A 91 17.31 -10.25 -10.91
N GLY A 92 17.90 -9.06 -10.76
CA GLY A 92 18.86 -8.49 -11.72
C GLY A 92 18.24 -8.09 -13.07
N LYS A 93 16.96 -8.36 -13.31
CA LYS A 93 16.28 -8.03 -14.56
C LYS A 93 16.11 -6.52 -14.70
N VAL A 94 16.46 -6.01 -15.87
CA VAL A 94 16.19 -4.63 -16.29
C VAL A 94 14.85 -4.59 -17.01
N PHE A 95 13.99 -3.65 -16.62
CA PHE A 95 12.69 -3.43 -17.23
C PHE A 95 12.70 -2.09 -17.95
N GLU A 96 12.47 -2.12 -19.26
CA GLU A 96 12.39 -0.93 -20.12
C GLU A 96 10.94 -0.44 -20.20
N PHE A 97 10.70 0.83 -19.86
CA PHE A 97 9.35 1.42 -19.83
C PHE A 97 9.07 2.39 -20.98
N SER A 98 10.02 2.60 -21.90
CA SER A 98 9.91 3.58 -22.99
C SER A 98 8.81 3.26 -23.99
N SER A 99 8.44 1.99 -24.12
CA SER A 99 7.36 1.50 -24.99
C SER A 99 6.02 1.34 -24.29
N LEU A 100 5.95 1.59 -22.97
CA LEU A 100 4.74 1.40 -22.18
C LEU A 100 3.95 2.71 -22.03
N PRO A 101 2.62 2.64 -21.88
CA PRO A 101 1.83 3.82 -21.56
C PRO A 101 2.28 4.47 -20.25
N ARG A 102 2.19 5.80 -20.19
CA ARG A 102 2.43 6.55 -18.95
C ARG A 102 1.48 6.08 -17.85
N VAL A 103 1.96 6.08 -16.61
CA VAL A 103 1.16 5.78 -15.41
C VAL A 103 -0.11 6.64 -15.40
N SER A 104 -1.27 5.98 -15.33
CA SER A 104 -2.59 6.61 -15.34
C SER A 104 -3.34 6.48 -14.02
N LEU A 105 -2.88 5.61 -13.12
CA LEU A 105 -3.44 5.37 -11.80
C LEU A 105 -2.35 4.81 -10.89
N ALA A 106 -2.26 5.32 -9.67
CA ALA A 106 -1.44 4.74 -8.61
C ALA A 106 -2.33 4.11 -7.54
N ILE A 107 -1.98 2.88 -7.13
CA ILE A 107 -2.59 2.20 -6.00
C ILE A 107 -1.50 2.07 -4.93
N ILE A 108 -1.70 2.69 -3.78
CA ILE A 108 -0.71 2.68 -2.69
C ILE A 108 -1.23 1.87 -1.51
N ASP A 109 -0.37 1.04 -0.93
CA ASP A 109 -0.66 0.45 0.37
C ASP A 109 -0.74 1.57 1.43
N HIS A 110 -1.66 1.44 2.40
CA HIS A 110 -1.83 2.48 3.43
C HIS A 110 -0.58 2.68 4.33
N PHE A 111 0.33 1.71 4.39
CA PHE A 111 1.64 1.90 5.05
C PHE A 111 2.66 2.65 4.17
N ALA A 112 2.41 2.77 2.87
CA ALA A 112 3.27 3.49 1.93
C ALA A 112 2.89 4.98 1.83
N GLY A 113 2.54 5.63 2.95
CA GLY A 113 2.13 7.04 2.96
C GLY A 113 3.18 8.00 2.40
N TYR A 114 4.47 7.65 2.46
CA TYR A 114 5.55 8.40 1.81
C TYR A 114 5.36 8.53 0.29
N ALA A 115 4.81 7.50 -0.35
CA ALA A 115 4.64 7.45 -1.80
C ALA A 115 3.66 8.50 -2.31
N PHE A 116 2.69 8.93 -1.48
CA PHE A 116 1.68 9.89 -1.88
C PHE A 116 2.30 11.22 -2.35
N ASP A 117 3.20 11.79 -1.55
CA ASP A 117 3.84 13.07 -1.87
C ASP A 117 4.78 12.93 -3.07
N ASP A 118 5.53 11.82 -3.14
CA ASP A 118 6.44 11.55 -4.25
C ASP A 118 5.67 11.41 -5.58
N ILE A 119 4.55 10.67 -5.58
CA ILE A 119 3.69 10.55 -6.76
C ILE A 119 3.13 11.91 -7.16
N ARG A 120 2.62 12.70 -6.21
CA ARG A 120 2.07 14.04 -6.49
C ARG A 120 3.13 14.99 -7.02
N SER A 121 4.34 14.93 -6.47
CA SER A 121 5.52 15.70 -6.89
C SER A 121 5.91 15.37 -8.32
N VAL A 122 6.10 14.09 -8.64
CA VAL A 122 6.60 13.63 -9.95
C VAL A 122 5.54 13.79 -11.03
N SER A 123 4.29 13.40 -10.75
CA SER A 123 3.20 13.46 -11.73
C SER A 123 2.54 14.84 -11.84
N GLN A 124 3.01 15.83 -11.07
CA GLN A 124 2.37 17.16 -10.98
C GLN A 124 0.86 17.06 -10.69
N LYS A 125 0.50 16.13 -9.79
CA LYS A 125 -0.88 15.80 -9.40
C LYS A 125 -1.77 15.21 -10.51
N GLN A 126 -1.25 14.89 -11.69
CA GLN A 126 -2.04 14.34 -12.81
C GLN A 126 -2.45 12.87 -12.60
N VAL A 127 -1.68 12.11 -11.82
CA VAL A 127 -1.98 10.70 -11.54
C VAL A 127 -2.95 10.60 -10.35
N PRO A 128 -4.16 10.03 -10.52
CA PRO A 128 -5.03 9.71 -9.40
C PRO A 128 -4.40 8.65 -8.49
N ILE A 129 -4.64 8.77 -7.19
CA ILE A 129 -4.09 7.88 -6.17
C ILE A 129 -5.26 7.24 -5.43
N VAL A 130 -5.25 5.91 -5.36
CA VAL A 130 -6.20 5.10 -4.57
C VAL A 130 -5.44 4.43 -3.44
N ALA A 131 -5.95 4.58 -2.21
CA ALA A 131 -5.41 3.86 -1.07
C ALA A 131 -5.96 2.42 -1.05
N PHE A 132 -5.06 1.44 -0.94
CA PHE A 132 -5.38 0.04 -0.79
C PHE A 132 -5.34 -0.37 0.68
N LEU A 133 -6.52 -0.67 1.20
CA LEU A 133 -6.74 -1.08 2.58
C LEU A 133 -7.06 -2.57 2.61
N THR A 134 -6.25 -3.33 3.34
CA THR A 134 -6.41 -4.78 3.51
C THR A 134 -7.06 -5.15 4.84
N SER A 135 -7.41 -4.14 5.64
CA SER A 135 -8.15 -4.24 6.89
C SER A 135 -9.65 -3.99 6.69
N PRO A 136 -10.53 -4.59 7.51
CA PRO A 136 -11.97 -4.30 7.48
C PRO A 136 -12.25 -2.80 7.67
N ALA A 137 -13.26 -2.29 6.95
CA ALA A 137 -13.60 -0.87 6.96
C ALA A 137 -13.87 -0.35 8.38
N GLY A 138 -14.58 -1.11 9.23
CA GLY A 138 -14.86 -0.71 10.61
C GLY A 138 -13.60 -0.49 11.44
N GLY A 139 -12.64 -1.44 11.38
CA GLY A 139 -11.35 -1.29 12.07
C GLY A 139 -10.55 -0.11 11.54
N THR A 140 -10.51 0.08 10.22
CA THR A 140 -9.83 1.22 9.60
C THR A 140 -10.45 2.56 10.03
N ILE A 141 -11.77 2.69 9.97
CA ILE A 141 -12.50 3.89 10.38
C ILE A 141 -12.27 4.15 11.87
N ARG A 142 -12.27 3.11 12.71
CA ARG A 142 -11.99 3.28 14.13
C ARG A 142 -10.63 3.91 14.37
N HIS A 143 -9.58 3.41 13.72
CA HIS A 143 -8.20 3.84 13.99
C HIS A 143 -7.82 5.15 13.30
N PHE A 144 -8.30 5.36 12.08
CA PHE A 144 -7.84 6.46 11.22
C PHE A 144 -8.94 7.44 10.83
N GLY A 145 -10.20 7.11 11.10
CA GLY A 145 -11.35 7.94 10.77
C GLY A 145 -11.56 9.08 11.79
N PRO A 146 -12.28 10.13 11.38
CA PRO A 146 -12.67 11.20 12.27
C PRO A 146 -13.72 10.73 13.30
N LYS A 147 -13.81 11.44 14.42
CA LYS A 147 -14.78 11.15 15.51
C LYS A 147 -16.23 11.07 15.03
N ARG A 148 -16.60 11.91 14.04
CA ARG A 148 -17.97 11.90 13.46
C ARG A 148 -18.35 10.57 12.79
N PHE A 149 -17.38 9.72 12.45
CA PHE A 149 -17.61 8.38 11.92
C PHE A 149 -17.25 7.27 12.93
N GLY A 150 -17.13 7.58 14.23
CA GLY A 150 -16.77 6.61 15.27
C GLY A 150 -15.26 6.33 15.37
N GLY A 151 -14.44 7.08 14.64
CA GLY A 151 -12.99 7.00 14.69
C GLY A 151 -12.36 7.74 15.86
N ILE A 152 -11.06 7.51 16.06
CA ILE A 152 -10.25 8.14 17.12
C ILE A 152 -9.15 9.04 16.59
N ALA A 153 -9.13 9.34 15.28
CA ALA A 153 -8.15 10.25 14.74
C ALA A 153 -8.24 11.62 15.45
N PRO A 154 -7.09 12.22 15.82
CA PRO A 154 -7.07 13.58 16.37
C PRO A 154 -7.77 14.56 15.43
N ALA A 155 -8.53 15.51 15.96
CA ALA A 155 -9.31 16.45 15.14
C ALA A 155 -8.42 17.31 14.25
N GLU A 156 -7.17 17.53 14.66
CA GLU A 156 -6.14 18.23 13.91
C GLU A 156 -5.86 17.53 12.56
N MET A 157 -6.05 16.21 12.46
CA MET A 157 -5.89 15.47 11.20
C MET A 157 -6.93 15.86 10.13
N GLU A 158 -7.99 16.58 10.50
CA GLU A 158 -8.97 17.07 9.54
C GLU A 158 -8.45 18.29 8.74
N THR A 159 -7.45 19.02 9.23
CA THR A 159 -6.83 20.15 8.52
C THR A 159 -5.55 19.73 7.80
N GLU A 160 -5.13 20.51 6.79
CA GLU A 160 -3.87 20.25 6.09
C GLU A 160 -2.68 20.43 7.03
N GLU A 161 -2.69 21.49 7.83
CA GLU A 161 -1.64 21.80 8.79
C GLU A 161 -1.48 20.68 9.84
N GLY A 162 -2.59 20.15 10.36
CA GLY A 162 -2.52 19.06 11.33
C GLY A 162 -2.12 17.73 10.71
N ARG A 163 -2.48 17.46 9.43
CA ARG A 163 -1.91 16.32 8.68
C ARG A 163 -0.41 16.45 8.50
N GLN A 164 0.09 17.63 8.13
CA GLN A 164 1.53 17.87 7.99
C GLN A 164 2.27 17.69 9.32
N LYS A 165 1.72 18.23 10.41
CA LYS A 165 2.28 18.06 11.76
C LYS A 165 2.28 16.60 12.20
N ALA A 166 1.19 15.87 11.96
CA ALA A 166 1.10 14.46 12.29
C ALA A 166 2.05 13.61 11.44
N LYS A 167 2.23 13.95 10.16
CA LYS A 167 3.21 13.32 9.27
C LYS A 167 4.64 13.50 9.79
N ALA A 168 4.99 14.71 10.21
CA ALA A 168 6.29 14.97 10.84
C ALA A 168 6.46 14.13 12.12
N LYS A 169 5.43 14.07 12.97
CA LYS A 169 5.43 13.26 14.20
C LYS A 169 5.48 11.75 13.94
N LEU A 170 4.82 11.25 12.90
CA LEU A 170 4.85 9.83 12.48
C LEU A 170 6.23 9.41 11.99
N ASN A 171 6.95 10.30 11.33
CA ASN A 171 8.35 10.06 10.97
C ASN A 171 9.27 10.01 12.21
N GLU A 172 8.85 10.61 13.32
CA GLU A 172 9.60 10.66 14.59
C GLU A 172 9.17 9.60 15.63
N MET A 173 7.97 8.99 15.52
CA MET A 173 7.42 8.09 16.54
C MET A 173 7.06 6.70 16.00
N MET A 174 7.67 5.68 16.61
CA MET A 174 7.11 4.34 16.68
C MET A 174 6.05 4.26 17.79
N MET A 175 4.86 3.79 17.43
CA MET A 175 3.93 3.01 18.25
C MET A 175 3.67 3.52 19.69
N THR A 176 2.67 4.38 19.84
CA THR A 176 1.95 4.52 21.13
C THR A 176 0.67 3.70 21.08
N THR A 177 0.59 2.66 21.91
CA THR A 177 -0.64 1.93 22.22
C THR A 177 -1.57 2.83 23.04
N HIS A 178 -2.78 3.04 22.55
CA HIS A 178 -3.81 3.74 23.33
C HIS A 178 -4.41 2.78 24.36
N ASN A 179 -4.27 3.12 25.64
CA ASN A 179 -5.05 2.55 26.73
C ASN A 179 -6.46 3.15 26.69
N SER A 180 -7.44 2.39 26.21
CA SER A 180 -8.86 2.67 26.48
C SER A 180 -9.44 1.54 27.32
N ASN A 181 -10.41 1.86 28.17
CA ASN A 181 -11.19 0.91 28.95
C ASN A 181 -11.73 -0.22 28.05
N GLU A 182 -11.58 -1.47 28.51
CA GLU A 182 -11.66 -2.69 27.68
C GLU A 182 -13.07 -3.10 27.26
N PHE A 183 -14.12 -2.45 27.78
CA PHE A 183 -15.51 -2.92 27.65
C PHE A 183 -16.52 -1.85 27.19
N GLU A 184 -16.07 -0.76 26.57
CA GLU A 184 -16.99 0.24 26.00
C GLU A 184 -17.55 -0.26 24.66
N VAL A 185 -18.86 -0.10 24.44
CA VAL A 185 -19.51 -0.44 23.16
C VAL A 185 -19.28 0.67 22.14
N LEU A 186 -18.57 0.35 21.06
CA LEU A 186 -18.34 1.19 19.91
C LEU A 186 -19.52 1.13 18.94
N LYS A 187 -19.95 2.30 18.47
CA LYS A 187 -20.95 2.47 17.42
C LYS A 187 -20.32 3.18 16.24
N ILE A 188 -19.94 2.41 15.22
CA ILE A 188 -19.38 2.93 13.96
C ILE A 188 -20.50 2.89 12.91
N PRO A 189 -20.85 4.01 12.24
CA PRO A 189 -21.89 4.01 11.22
C PRO A 189 -21.65 2.94 10.16
N GLY A 190 -22.66 2.09 9.93
CA GLY A 190 -22.61 1.00 8.95
C GLY A 190 -21.90 -0.29 9.41
N ALA A 191 -21.37 -0.34 10.63
CA ALA A 191 -20.85 -1.56 11.23
C ALA A 191 -21.73 -2.03 12.40
N PRO A 192 -21.76 -3.34 12.71
CA PRO A 192 -22.37 -3.84 13.94
C PRO A 192 -21.72 -3.20 15.19
N PRO A 193 -22.47 -3.02 16.29
CA PRO A 193 -21.89 -2.66 17.58
C PRO A 193 -20.81 -3.66 18.00
N MET A 194 -19.70 -3.18 18.55
CA MET A 194 -18.57 -4.02 18.98
C MET A 194 -17.90 -3.42 20.23
N TYR A 195 -17.32 -4.23 21.10
CA TYR A 195 -16.59 -3.75 22.26
C TYR A 195 -15.20 -3.21 21.89
N THR A 196 -14.67 -2.27 22.67
CA THR A 196 -13.33 -1.70 22.48
C THR A 196 -12.22 -2.76 22.46
N HIS A 197 -12.29 -3.80 23.29
CA HIS A 197 -11.29 -4.88 23.26
C HIS A 197 -11.24 -5.60 21.91
N GLU A 198 -12.38 -5.78 21.22
CA GLU A 198 -12.45 -6.47 19.91
C GLU A 198 -11.66 -5.74 18.80
N THR A 199 -11.27 -4.49 19.02
CA THR A 199 -10.46 -3.71 18.05
C THR A 199 -8.96 -3.94 18.18
N ARG A 200 -8.50 -4.79 19.11
CA ARG A 200 -7.08 -5.05 19.39
C ARG A 200 -6.79 -6.56 19.40
N PRO A 201 -5.56 -6.98 19.06
CA PRO A 201 -5.11 -8.34 19.30
C PRO A 201 -5.30 -8.71 20.78
N GLN A 202 -5.99 -9.82 21.05
CA GLN A 202 -6.14 -10.35 22.40
C GLN A 202 -4.90 -11.15 22.78
N ALA A 203 -4.50 -11.08 24.05
CA ALA A 203 -3.48 -11.99 24.56
C ALA A 203 -3.98 -13.44 24.43
N VAL A 204 -3.14 -14.33 23.91
CA VAL A 204 -3.42 -15.77 23.92
C VAL A 204 -2.99 -16.27 25.29
N SER A 205 -3.94 -16.74 26.10
CA SER A 205 -3.69 -17.42 27.38
C SER A 205 -3.24 -18.86 27.16
#